data_AF-A0A2K8ZZG2-F1
#
_entry.id   AF-A0A2K8ZZG2-F1
#
_cell.length_a   1.000
_cell.length_b   1.000
_cell.length_c   1.000
_cell.angle_alpha   90.00
_cell.angle_beta   90.00
_cell.angle_gamma   90.00
#
_symmetry.space_group_name_H-M   'P 1'
#
loop_
_entity.id
_entity.type
_entity.pdbx_description
1 polymer ?
#
loop_
_entity_poly.entity_id
_entity_poly.type
_entity_poly.pdbx_seq_one_letter_code
_entity_poly.pdbx_strand_id
1 'polypeptide(L)'
;MTNLSDYIYDLCQNSIHAKANTIILTLSLSNVLTIIIQDDGIGMDQEALDKVTNFNYTTNKNRSVGLGLSMIYDLVNQTEGSFELKSKKDHGTTLRLTFNHQHIDFPKFGNFGSIISDLYMYEDLTNIRLYIKNGQFYMFDLKQILSKEKTVGIKKYIEENINQKLRNIGVDI
;
A
#
# COMPACT_ATOMS: atom_id res chain seq x y z
N MET A 1 -6.85 6.36 -11.71
CA MET A 1 -5.67 5.60 -11.25
C MET A 1 -5.15 4.83 -12.45
N THR A 2 -3.88 5.03 -12.79
CA THR A 2 -3.27 4.43 -13.99
C THR A 2 -2.14 3.48 -13.61
N ASN A 3 -1.52 3.71 -12.44
CA ASN A 3 -0.42 2.90 -11.95
C ASN A 3 -0.78 2.19 -10.66
N LEU A 4 -0.11 1.08 -10.38
CA LEU A 4 -0.23 0.35 -9.12
C LEU A 4 0.08 1.25 -7.91
N SER A 5 1.09 2.11 -8.01
CA SER A 5 1.44 3.08 -6.97
C SER A 5 0.26 3.96 -6.54
N ASP A 6 -0.61 4.35 -7.47
CA ASP A 6 -1.77 5.21 -7.18
C ASP A 6 -2.79 4.46 -6.30
N TYR A 7 -3.05 3.19 -6.62
CA TYR A 7 -3.91 2.35 -5.78
C TYR A 7 -3.33 2.15 -4.39
N ILE A 8 -2.02 1.89 -4.29
CA ILE A 8 -1.36 1.70 -2.99
C ILE A 8 -1.39 2.98 -2.17
N TYR A 9 -1.21 4.15 -2.80
CA TYR A 9 -1.34 5.43 -2.12
C TYR A 9 -2.73 5.60 -1.50
N ASP A 10 -3.79 5.37 -2.27
CA ASP A 10 -5.17 5.49 -1.78
C ASP A 10 -5.48 4.52 -0.63
N LEU A 11 -4.89 3.31 -0.65
CA LEU A 11 -5.02 2.36 0.45
C LEU A 11 -4.26 2.84 1.71
N CYS A 12 -3.07 3.41 1.57
CA CYS A 12 -2.34 4.01 2.69
C CYS A 12 -3.08 5.23 3.28
N GLN A 13 -3.81 5.99 2.45
CA GLN A 13 -4.66 7.08 2.93
C GLN A 13 -5.78 6.56 3.84
N ASN A 14 -6.36 5.40 3.53
CA ASN A 14 -7.35 4.77 4.42
C ASN A 14 -6.76 4.49 5.80
N SER A 15 -5.49 4.05 5.88
CA SER A 15 -4.78 3.87 7.15
C SER A 15 -4.60 5.20 7.90
N ILE A 16 -4.24 6.28 7.20
CA ILE A 16 -4.13 7.62 7.81
C ILE A 16 -5.48 8.12 8.33
N HIS A 17 -6.55 7.95 7.54
CA HIS A 17 -7.92 8.28 7.96
C HIS A 17 -8.36 7.45 9.17
N ALA A 18 -7.91 6.20 9.26
CA ALA A 18 -8.08 5.33 10.42
C ALA A 18 -7.15 5.67 11.60
N LYS A 19 -6.49 6.84 11.57
CA LYS A 19 -5.60 7.33 12.65
C LYS A 19 -4.43 6.41 12.95
N ALA A 20 -3.90 5.75 11.92
CA ALA A 20 -2.65 5.02 12.03
C ALA A 20 -1.46 5.97 12.21
N ASN A 21 -0.60 5.65 13.18
CA ASN A 21 0.69 6.30 13.39
C ASN A 21 1.81 5.58 12.62
N THR A 22 1.61 4.31 12.30
CA THR A 22 2.57 3.42 11.65
C THR A 22 1.92 2.73 10.47
N ILE A 23 2.53 2.84 9.30
CA ILE A 23 2.20 2.04 8.13
C ILE A 23 3.40 1.16 7.77
N ILE A 24 3.15 -0.13 7.59
CA ILE A 24 4.14 -1.09 7.10
C ILE A 24 3.70 -1.53 5.71
N LEU A 25 4.49 -1.17 4.71
CA LEU A 25 4.31 -1.60 3.33
C LEU A 25 5.35 -2.66 3.00
N THR A 26 4.90 -3.84 2.58
CA THR A 26 5.76 -4.92 2.09
C THR A 26 5.45 -5.17 0.62
N LEU A 27 6.47 -5.14 -0.22
CA LEU A 27 6.43 -5.58 -1.60
C LEU A 27 7.35 -6.79 -1.78
N SER A 28 6.84 -7.85 -2.38
CA SER A 28 7.64 -9.00 -2.75
C SER A 28 7.31 -9.41 -4.17
N LEU A 29 8.32 -9.47 -5.04
CA LEU A 29 8.15 -9.88 -6.42
C LEU A 29 8.85 -11.23 -6.63
N SER A 30 8.05 -12.29 -6.68
CA SER A 30 8.56 -13.64 -6.95
C SER A 30 7.83 -14.18 -8.18
N ASN A 31 7.21 -15.35 -8.09
CA ASN A 31 6.30 -15.83 -9.14
C ASN A 31 5.07 -14.91 -9.27
N VAL A 32 4.62 -14.35 -8.16
CA VAL A 32 3.56 -13.33 -8.10
C VAL A 32 4.08 -12.08 -7.41
N LEU A 33 3.46 -10.94 -7.70
CA LEU A 33 3.65 -9.75 -6.89
C LEU A 33 2.78 -9.87 -5.65
N THR A 34 3.36 -9.76 -4.46
CA THR A 34 2.65 -9.67 -3.19
C THR A 34 2.84 -8.28 -2.61
N ILE A 35 1.74 -7.62 -2.25
CA ILE A 35 1.75 -6.35 -1.52
C ILE A 35 1.00 -6.56 -0.21
N ILE A 36 1.62 -6.17 0.90
CA ILE A 36 0.99 -6.19 2.23
C ILE A 36 1.05 -4.77 2.79
N ILE A 37 -0.10 -4.24 3.17
CA ILE A 37 -0.24 -2.98 3.89
C ILE A 37 -0.73 -3.33 5.30
N GLN A 38 0.03 -2.95 6.31
CA GLN A 38 -0.37 -3.08 7.70
C GLN A 38 -0.36 -1.71 8.37
N ASP A 39 -1.37 -1.44 9.18
CA ASP A 39 -1.45 -0.21 9.95
C ASP A 39 -1.84 -0.48 11.40
N ASP A 40 -1.52 0.46 12.28
CA ASP A 40 -1.88 0.47 13.69
C ASP A 40 -3.07 1.42 13.97
N GLY A 41 -3.94 1.65 12.98
CA GLY A 41 -5.11 2.50 13.12
C GLY A 41 -6.21 1.88 14.00
N ILE A 42 -7.38 2.51 14.01
CA ILE A 42 -8.54 2.09 14.81
C ILE A 42 -9.12 0.72 14.42
N GLY A 43 -8.72 0.16 13.27
CA GLY A 43 -9.24 -1.10 12.75
C GLY A 43 -10.76 -1.10 12.55
N MET A 44 -11.31 -2.29 12.37
CA MET A 44 -12.74 -2.54 12.13
C MET A 44 -13.26 -3.61 13.08
N ASP A 45 -14.49 -3.45 13.56
CA ASP A 45 -15.22 -4.57 14.18
C ASP A 45 -15.72 -5.54 13.11
N GLN A 46 -16.26 -6.68 13.54
CA GLN A 46 -16.71 -7.72 12.62
C GLN A 46 -17.79 -7.23 11.67
N GLU A 47 -18.73 -6.38 12.14
CA GLU A 47 -19.80 -5.86 11.30
C GLU A 47 -19.27 -4.92 10.20
N ALA A 48 -18.33 -4.02 10.55
CA ALA A 48 -17.69 -3.14 9.58
C ALA A 48 -16.80 -3.93 8.60
N LEU A 49 -16.04 -4.90 9.09
CA LEU A 49 -15.21 -5.77 8.26
C LEU A 49 -16.08 -6.58 7.29
N ASP A 50 -17.16 -7.19 7.77
CA ASP A 50 -18.12 -7.92 6.96
C ASP A 50 -18.76 -7.00 5.92
N LYS A 51 -19.11 -5.76 6.25
CA LYS A 51 -19.62 -4.80 5.26
C LYS A 51 -18.58 -4.56 4.17
N VAL A 52 -17.36 -4.14 4.54
CA VAL A 52 -16.27 -3.83 3.60
C VAL A 52 -15.92 -5.04 2.72
N THR A 53 -15.94 -6.24 3.28
CA THR A 53 -15.67 -7.48 2.54
C THR A 53 -16.89 -8.05 1.81
N ASN A 54 -18.12 -7.74 2.20
CA ASN A 54 -19.33 -8.16 1.48
C ASN A 54 -19.62 -7.26 0.27
N PHE A 55 -19.10 -6.02 0.25
CA PHE A 55 -19.03 -5.26 -1.01
C PHE A 55 -18.27 -6.03 -2.12
N ASN A 56 -17.44 -7.01 -1.77
CA ASN A 56 -16.80 -7.93 -2.72
C ASN A 56 -17.80 -8.82 -3.49
N TYR A 57 -19.05 -8.98 -3.00
CA TYR A 57 -20.05 -9.88 -3.61
C TYR A 57 -21.18 -9.15 -4.36
N THR A 58 -21.49 -7.90 -4.01
CA THR A 58 -22.59 -7.16 -4.64
C THR A 58 -22.10 -6.15 -5.67
N THR A 59 -22.43 -6.38 -6.95
CA THR A 59 -22.25 -5.51 -8.13
C THR A 59 -23.09 -4.22 -8.08
N ASN A 60 -23.36 -3.67 -6.89
CA ASN A 60 -24.22 -2.50 -6.73
C ASN A 60 -23.45 -1.18 -6.86
N LYS A 61 -23.84 -0.43 -7.89
CA LYS A 61 -23.34 0.88 -8.36
C LYS A 61 -23.42 2.04 -7.35
N ASN A 62 -23.68 1.80 -6.06
CA ASN A 62 -23.77 2.84 -5.05
C ASN A 62 -22.45 2.92 -4.26
N ARG A 63 -21.50 3.64 -4.86
CA ARG A 63 -20.18 3.96 -4.32
C ARG A 63 -20.29 4.77 -3.02
N SER A 64 -20.38 4.09 -1.88
CA SER A 64 -20.28 4.73 -0.55
C SER A 64 -19.21 4.09 0.35
N VAL A 65 -18.44 3.12 -0.13
CA VAL A 65 -17.24 2.60 0.55
C VAL A 65 -16.01 2.90 -0.29
N GLY A 66 -14.95 3.37 0.37
CA GLY A 66 -13.76 4.00 -0.20
C GLY A 66 -13.32 3.41 -1.54
N LEU A 67 -13.37 4.25 -2.59
CA LEU A 67 -13.12 3.90 -4.00
C LEU A 67 -11.86 3.06 -4.21
N GLY A 68 -10.82 3.23 -3.38
CA GLY A 68 -9.57 2.49 -3.47
C GLY A 68 -9.71 0.98 -3.22
N LEU A 69 -10.50 0.54 -2.23
CA LEU A 69 -10.63 -0.89 -1.91
C LEU A 69 -11.42 -1.66 -2.97
N SER A 70 -12.49 -1.07 -3.52
CA SER A 70 -13.25 -1.70 -4.60
C SER A 70 -12.43 -1.81 -5.88
N MET A 71 -11.70 -0.75 -6.25
CA MET A 71 -10.95 -0.78 -7.51
C MET A 71 -9.72 -1.71 -7.44
N ILE A 72 -9.03 -1.77 -6.29
CA ILE A 72 -7.93 -2.72 -6.13
C ILE A 72 -8.43 -4.16 -6.11
N TYR A 73 -9.62 -4.42 -5.57
CA TYR A 73 -10.24 -5.75 -5.59
C TYR A 73 -10.51 -6.21 -7.03
N ASP A 74 -11.11 -5.34 -7.85
CA ASP A 74 -11.34 -5.61 -9.27
C ASP A 74 -10.01 -5.89 -10.00
N LEU A 75 -8.98 -5.09 -9.72
CA LEU A 75 -7.64 -5.27 -10.30
C LEU A 75 -7.01 -6.62 -9.90
N VAL A 76 -7.12 -6.99 -8.63
CA VAL A 76 -6.64 -8.29 -8.13
C VAL A 76 -7.33 -9.44 -8.88
N ASN A 77 -8.66 -9.38 -9.03
CA ASN A 77 -9.40 -10.42 -9.75
C ASN A 77 -9.06 -10.46 -11.24
N GLN A 78 -8.96 -9.29 -11.89
CA GLN A 78 -8.59 -9.17 -13.31
C GLN A 78 -7.19 -9.71 -13.60
N THR A 79 -6.31 -9.69 -12.60
CA THR A 79 -4.93 -10.20 -12.71
C THR A 79 -4.77 -11.55 -12.02
N GLU A 80 -5.87 -12.30 -11.83
CA GLU A 80 -5.89 -13.67 -11.28
C GLU A 80 -5.15 -13.80 -9.94
N GLY A 81 -5.24 -12.75 -9.13
CA GLY A 81 -4.58 -12.62 -7.84
C GLY A 81 -5.46 -13.02 -6.64
N SER A 82 -5.02 -12.64 -5.44
CA SER A 82 -5.74 -12.89 -4.19
C SER A 82 -5.88 -11.63 -3.34
N PHE A 83 -7.07 -11.40 -2.80
CA PHE A 83 -7.36 -10.31 -1.87
C PHE A 83 -7.67 -10.89 -0.48
N GLU A 84 -6.97 -10.45 0.55
CA GLU A 84 -7.18 -10.86 1.94
C GLU A 84 -7.14 -9.64 2.86
N LEU A 85 -8.23 -9.37 3.57
CA LEU A 85 -8.34 -8.26 4.52
C LEU A 85 -8.61 -8.80 5.91
N LYS A 86 -7.74 -8.43 6.86
CA LYS A 86 -7.89 -8.73 8.29
C LYS A 86 -7.89 -7.42 9.05
N SER A 87 -8.80 -7.26 9.99
CA SER A 87 -8.83 -6.08 10.84
C SER A 87 -9.46 -6.44 12.18
N LYS A 88 -9.03 -5.76 13.23
CA LYS A 88 -9.64 -5.86 14.54
C LYS A 88 -9.71 -4.47 15.16
N LYS A 89 -10.88 -4.13 15.69
CA LYS A 89 -11.12 -2.86 16.37
C LYS A 89 -10.03 -2.59 17.42
N ASP A 90 -9.50 -1.37 17.36
CA ASP A 90 -8.41 -0.82 18.16
C ASP A 90 -7.06 -1.57 18.03
N HIS A 91 -6.87 -2.41 17.00
CA HIS A 91 -5.64 -3.17 16.75
C HIS A 91 -5.11 -3.02 15.31
N GLY A 92 -5.72 -2.15 14.51
CA GLY A 92 -5.31 -1.89 13.14
C GLY A 92 -5.81 -2.87 12.10
N THR A 93 -5.26 -2.75 10.90
CA THR A 93 -5.69 -3.49 9.69
C THR A 93 -4.48 -4.08 8.97
N THR A 94 -4.69 -5.22 8.33
CA THR A 94 -3.73 -5.86 7.42
C THR A 94 -4.46 -6.23 6.14
N LEU A 95 -4.05 -5.62 5.04
CA LEU A 95 -4.48 -5.94 3.69
C LEU A 95 -3.35 -6.64 2.95
N ARG A 96 -3.62 -7.84 2.45
CA ARG A 96 -2.69 -8.63 1.63
C ARG A 96 -3.29 -8.81 0.24
N LEU A 97 -2.54 -8.37 -0.75
CA LEU A 97 -2.88 -8.43 -2.17
C LEU A 97 -1.83 -9.28 -2.87
N THR A 98 -2.26 -10.14 -3.78
CA THR A 98 -1.36 -10.75 -4.76
C THR A 98 -1.85 -10.46 -6.17
N PHE A 99 -0.93 -10.38 -7.12
CA PHE A 99 -1.21 -10.12 -8.53
C PHE A 99 -0.34 -11.03 -9.40
N ASN A 100 -0.90 -11.56 -10.49
CA ASN A 100 -0.11 -12.05 -11.59
C ASN A 100 0.47 -10.85 -12.37
N HIS A 101 1.68 -10.44 -12.01
CA HIS A 101 2.36 -9.28 -12.62
C HIS A 101 2.76 -9.47 -14.09
N GLN A 102 2.55 -10.67 -14.65
CA GLN A 102 2.75 -10.99 -16.06
C GLN A 102 1.43 -10.96 -16.86
N HIS A 103 0.28 -10.74 -16.20
CA HIS A 103 -1.01 -10.64 -16.84
C HIS A 103 -1.09 -9.40 -17.75
N ILE A 104 -1.80 -9.49 -18.88
CA ILE A 104 -1.90 -8.39 -19.85
C ILE A 104 -2.56 -7.13 -19.28
N ASP A 105 -3.52 -7.34 -18.37
CA ASP A 105 -4.23 -6.26 -17.67
C ASP A 105 -3.49 -5.74 -16.43
N PHE A 106 -2.30 -6.28 -16.12
CA PHE A 106 -1.50 -5.78 -15.01
C PHE A 106 -1.01 -4.36 -15.32
N PRO A 107 -1.27 -3.37 -14.45
CA PRO A 107 -0.94 -1.99 -14.72
C PRO A 107 0.56 -1.76 -14.56
N LYS A 108 1.03 -0.60 -15.01
CA LYS A 108 2.39 -0.16 -14.70
C LYS A 108 2.58 -0.04 -13.19
N PHE A 109 3.78 -0.36 -12.69
CA PHE A 109 4.09 -0.24 -11.27
C PHE A 109 3.95 1.21 -10.79
N GLY A 110 4.47 2.18 -11.56
CA GLY A 110 4.47 3.59 -11.20
C GLY A 110 5.45 3.94 -10.09
N ASN A 111 5.38 5.19 -9.62
CA ASN A 111 6.40 5.80 -8.79
C ASN A 111 6.14 5.61 -7.28
N PHE A 112 6.58 4.45 -6.76
CA PHE A 112 6.48 4.15 -5.33
C PHE A 112 7.36 5.07 -4.46
N GLY A 113 8.49 5.58 -4.96
CA GLY A 113 9.29 6.55 -4.22
C GLY A 113 8.50 7.82 -3.94
N SER A 114 7.77 8.32 -4.94
CA SER A 114 6.95 9.53 -4.83
C SER A 114 5.84 9.35 -3.80
N ILE A 115 5.06 8.27 -3.89
CA ILE A 115 3.97 8.04 -2.92
C ILE A 115 4.50 7.87 -1.49
N ILE A 116 5.64 7.21 -1.29
CA ILE A 116 6.22 7.04 0.05
C ILE A 116 6.76 8.37 0.58
N SER A 117 7.34 9.19 -0.30
CA SER A 117 7.80 10.53 0.04
C SER A 117 6.64 11.46 0.41
N ASP A 118 5.48 11.31 -0.23
CA ASP A 118 4.26 12.05 0.10
C ASP A 118 3.65 11.56 1.41
N LEU A 119 3.55 10.25 1.62
CA LEU A 119 3.10 9.66 2.89
C LEU A 119 3.96 10.12 4.08
N TYR A 120 5.28 10.24 3.88
CA TYR A 120 6.18 10.77 4.90
C TYR A 120 5.83 12.22 5.32
N MET A 121 5.23 13.01 4.45
CA MET A 121 4.86 14.40 4.77
C MET A 121 3.67 14.51 5.71
N TYR A 122 2.85 13.46 5.87
CA TYR A 122 1.69 13.48 6.76
C TYR A 122 2.09 13.59 8.23
N GLU A 123 1.56 14.61 8.93
CA GLU A 123 1.90 14.88 10.33
C GLU A 123 1.53 13.74 11.27
N ASP A 124 0.33 13.16 11.10
CA ASP A 124 -0.17 12.04 11.90
C ASP A 124 0.67 10.76 11.71
N LEU A 125 1.33 10.61 10.56
CA LEU A 125 2.14 9.42 10.26
C LEU A 125 3.53 9.56 10.87
N THR A 126 3.75 8.84 11.97
CA THR A 126 5.01 8.88 12.70
C THR A 126 6.03 7.92 12.09
N ASN A 127 5.58 6.75 11.63
CA ASN A 127 6.43 5.72 11.05
C ASN A 127 5.88 5.25 9.71
N ILE A 128 6.76 5.08 8.74
CA ILE A 128 6.48 4.24 7.59
C ILE A 128 7.68 3.34 7.34
N ARG A 129 7.40 2.04 7.19
CA ARG A 129 8.40 1.02 6.94
C ARG A 129 8.13 0.38 5.60
N LEU A 130 9.15 0.36 4.76
CA LEU A 130 9.08 -0.30 3.47
C LEU A 130 9.98 -1.54 3.49
N TYR A 131 9.39 -2.68 3.14
CA TYR A 131 10.07 -3.95 2.94
C TYR A 131 10.00 -4.35 1.47
N ILE A 132 11.14 -4.54 0.81
CA ILE A 132 11.19 -5.04 -0.57
C ILE A 132 11.88 -6.41 -0.56
N LYS A 133 11.23 -7.44 -1.14
CA LYS A 133 11.69 -8.85 -1.13
C LYS A 133 11.77 -9.45 -2.53
N ASN A 134 12.98 -9.53 -3.10
CA ASN A 134 13.37 -10.40 -4.23
C ASN A 134 14.72 -11.08 -3.90
N GLY A 135 14.72 -12.03 -2.95
CA GLY A 135 15.96 -12.68 -2.48
C GLY A 135 16.87 -11.80 -1.61
N GLN A 136 16.58 -10.51 -1.46
CA GLN A 136 17.26 -9.59 -0.55
C GLN A 136 16.23 -8.83 0.28
N PHE A 137 16.55 -8.57 1.56
CA PHE A 137 15.70 -7.85 2.50
C PHE A 137 16.18 -6.41 2.61
N TYR A 138 15.32 -5.48 2.19
CA TYR A 138 15.56 -4.06 2.40
C TYR A 138 14.49 -3.52 3.35
N MET A 139 14.89 -3.15 4.56
CA MET A 139 14.06 -2.38 5.47
C MET A 139 14.44 -0.91 5.35
N PHE A 140 13.48 -0.08 4.98
CA PHE A 140 13.65 1.36 4.98
C PHE A 140 12.81 1.95 6.11
N ASP A 141 13.48 2.34 7.19
CA ASP A 141 12.87 3.03 8.33
C ASP A 141 13.04 4.53 8.13
N LEU A 142 11.96 5.21 7.76
CA LEU A 142 12.01 6.64 7.48
C LEU A 142 12.41 7.48 8.71
N LYS A 143 12.21 6.97 9.93
CA LYS A 143 12.69 7.67 11.14
C LYS A 143 14.20 7.68 11.27
N GLN A 144 14.88 6.62 10.82
CA GLN A 144 16.33 6.50 11.00
C GLN A 144 17.12 7.43 10.07
N ILE A 145 16.49 7.85 8.97
CA ILE A 145 17.13 8.69 7.96
C ILE A 145 17.21 10.14 8.43
N LEU A 146 16.39 10.58 9.41
CA LEU A 146 16.13 12.01 9.61
C LEU A 146 15.97 12.45 11.07
N SER A 147 16.70 13.52 11.40
CA SER A 147 16.49 14.35 12.58
C SER A 147 15.28 15.28 12.41
N LYS A 148 14.07 14.77 12.65
CA LYS A 148 12.79 15.48 12.89
C LYS A 148 12.24 16.50 11.87
N GLU A 149 13.01 17.09 10.96
CA GLU A 149 12.50 18.09 10.02
C GLU A 149 12.04 17.45 8.69
N LYS A 150 10.83 17.80 8.23
CA LYS A 150 10.28 17.35 6.94
C LYS A 150 10.51 18.44 5.89
N THR A 151 11.42 18.20 4.93
CA THR A 151 11.83 19.21 3.93
C THR A 151 11.71 18.68 2.50
N VAL A 152 11.72 19.58 1.51
CA VAL A 152 11.69 19.23 0.08
C VAL A 152 12.91 18.39 -0.33
N GLY A 153 14.09 18.69 0.23
CA GLY A 153 15.31 17.92 -0.06
C GLY A 153 15.20 16.47 0.40
N ILE A 154 14.57 16.26 1.54
CA ILE A 154 14.29 14.95 2.09
C ILE A 154 13.31 14.17 1.21
N LYS A 155 12.23 14.83 0.76
CA LYS A 155 11.25 14.21 -0.15
C LYS A 155 11.96 13.61 -1.36
N LYS A 156 12.79 14.42 -2.03
CA LYS A 156 13.55 14.02 -3.21
C LYS A 156 14.52 12.87 -2.90
N TYR A 157 15.22 12.92 -1.77
CA TYR A 157 16.11 11.85 -1.34
C TYR A 157 15.36 10.52 -1.15
N ILE A 158 14.21 10.54 -0.46
CA ILE A 158 13.38 9.35 -0.23
C ILE A 158 12.94 8.74 -1.56
N GLU A 159 12.41 9.58 -2.45
CA GLU A 159 11.92 9.17 -3.76
C GLU A 159 13.03 8.51 -4.60
N GLU A 160 14.18 9.16 -4.74
CA GLU A 160 15.32 8.66 -5.50
C GLU A 160 15.83 7.32 -4.95
N ASN A 161 15.98 7.20 -3.61
CA ASN A 161 16.48 5.98 -2.97
C ASN A 161 15.54 4.79 -3.15
N ILE A 162 14.23 5.00 -2.98
CA ILE A 162 13.23 3.94 -3.12
C ILE A 162 13.14 3.49 -4.58
N ASN A 163 13.08 4.44 -5.51
CA ASN A 163 12.98 4.13 -6.93
C ASN A 163 14.24 3.41 -7.43
N GLN A 164 15.43 3.78 -6.97
CA GLN A 164 16.65 3.05 -7.30
C GLN A 164 16.61 1.60 -6.80
N LYS A 165 16.15 1.36 -5.55
CA LYS A 165 16.02 0.00 -4.99
C LYS A 165 15.01 -0.85 -5.77
N LEU A 166 13.90 -0.27 -6.18
CA LEU A 166 12.87 -0.96 -6.97
C LEU A 166 13.37 -1.27 -8.40
N ARG A 167 14.09 -0.35 -9.05
CA ARG A 167 14.75 -0.63 -10.35
C ARG A 167 15.74 -1.79 -10.26
N ASN A 168 16.48 -1.90 -9.16
CA ASN A 168 17.43 -2.99 -8.94
C ASN A 168 16.77 -4.38 -8.84
N ILE A 169 15.46 -4.45 -8.54
CA ILE A 169 14.72 -5.72 -8.52
C ILE A 169 13.88 -5.93 -9.79
N GLY A 170 14.15 -5.17 -10.86
CA GLY A 170 13.53 -5.33 -12.17
C GLY A 170 12.16 -4.67 -12.32
N VAL A 171 11.79 -3.76 -11.41
CA VAL A 171 10.56 -2.98 -11.54
C VAL A 171 10.81 -1.75 -12.41
N ASP A 172 10.00 -1.56 -13.44
CA ASP A 172 10.02 -0.36 -14.29
C ASP A 172 9.21 0.76 -13.62
N ILE A 173 9.87 1.91 -13.39
CA ILE A 173 9.38 3.05 -12.60
C ILE A 173 9.53 4.34 -13.39
#